data_AF-A0AA38JK80-F1
#
_entry.id   AF-A0AA38JK80-F1
#
_cell.length_a   1.000
_cell.length_b   1.000
_cell.length_c   1.000
_cell.angle_alpha   90.00
_cell.angle_beta   90.00
_cell.angle_gamma   90.00
#
_symmetry.space_group_name_H-M   'P 1'
#
loop_
_entity.id
_entity.type
_entity.pdbx_description
1 polymer ?
#
loop_
_entity_poly.entity_id
_entity_poly.type
_entity_poly.pdbx_seq_one_letter_code
_entity_poly.pdbx_strand_id
1 'polypeptide(L)'
;MVVLFLSSVSVLLPHKILRISFSISSLSLSPSNPSILKIFYDGRMDFSALYHTYHIDLEPVLDLQLVDIRSRFARGDHGVASHERRLLRCFSYKQIRKNKDRFKNIHVLQSLGGCLEEHGCKSTSPKKHVDHETWLTRPLSSEYLEYAAHDVEIIHALYTHFIEAGYIQHPFLSQSKRYISIWNDAPPEQGNIYRSHPLLPLEIIDFIPTNTTITCQGCSRNLSSSSFPPQIQTQPRPRNQTRFINPPSTLTPSTRPSECFVCLAVPQWHQTSQIRKEQREREKAKKEKEKEKKKGEEKRKNEEEARRRY
;
A
#
# COMPACT_ATOMS: atom_id res chain seq x y z
N MET A 1 4.92 10.04 -9.73
CA MET A 1 5.73 10.70 -8.70
C MET A 1 5.43 12.18 -8.66
N VAL A 2 4.74 12.65 -7.62
CA VAL A 2 4.70 14.09 -7.34
C VAL A 2 5.26 14.30 -5.95
N VAL A 3 6.36 15.04 -5.88
CA VAL A 3 7.06 15.35 -4.63
C VAL A 3 6.66 16.77 -4.24
N LEU A 4 5.97 16.90 -3.10
CA LEU A 4 5.74 18.19 -2.47
C LEU A 4 7.00 18.63 -1.74
N PHE A 5 7.54 19.78 -2.12
CA PHE A 5 8.62 20.45 -1.40
C PHE A 5 8.04 21.61 -0.61
N LEU A 6 7.95 21.48 0.71
CA LEU A 6 7.63 22.61 1.58
C LEU A 6 8.95 23.27 2.01
N SER A 7 9.30 24.36 1.34
CA SER A 7 10.04 25.44 1.98
C SER A 7 9.02 26.53 2.32
N SER A 8 9.27 27.39 3.31
CA SER A 8 8.34 28.42 3.77
C SER A 8 7.74 29.24 2.62
N VAL A 9 6.54 28.87 2.16
CA VAL A 9 5.78 29.59 1.13
C VAL A 9 4.44 29.96 1.74
N SER A 10 4.25 31.26 1.97
CA SER A 10 2.94 31.83 2.29
C SER A 10 2.04 31.69 1.06
N VAL A 11 1.12 30.73 1.09
CA VAL A 11 0.13 30.53 0.02
C VAL A 11 -1.09 31.40 0.31
N LEU A 12 -1.18 32.53 -0.38
CA LEU A 12 -2.43 33.29 -0.53
C LEU A 12 -3.09 32.84 -1.83
N LEU A 13 -4.23 32.17 -1.74
CA LEU A 13 -5.13 31.92 -2.87
C LEU A 13 -6.43 32.68 -2.63
N PRO A 14 -6.86 33.50 -3.61
CA PRO A 14 -7.82 32.98 -4.58
C PRO A 14 -7.56 33.44 -6.04
N HIS A 15 -7.89 32.55 -7.00
CA HIS A 15 -7.99 32.80 -8.45
C HIS A 15 -6.76 33.31 -9.21
N LYS A 16 -5.65 32.55 -9.22
CA LYS A 16 -4.68 32.58 -10.33
C LYS A 16 -4.15 31.18 -10.59
N ILE A 17 -4.17 30.76 -11.86
CA ILE A 17 -3.57 29.52 -12.35
C ILE A 17 -2.11 29.49 -11.87
N LEU A 18 -1.80 28.53 -11.00
CA LEU A 18 -0.47 28.33 -10.45
C LEU A 18 0.43 27.81 -11.58
N ARG A 19 1.10 28.71 -12.29
CA ARG A 19 2.08 28.35 -13.32
C ARG A 19 3.38 27.94 -12.61
N ILE A 20 3.47 26.70 -12.14
CA ILE A 20 4.72 26.14 -11.64
C ILE A 20 5.60 25.84 -12.85
N SER A 21 6.43 26.81 -13.26
CA SER A 21 7.47 26.56 -14.26
C SER A 21 8.63 25.83 -13.60
N PHE A 22 8.69 24.51 -13.74
CA PHE A 22 9.91 23.75 -13.47
C PHE A 22 10.90 23.99 -14.62
N SER A 23 11.87 24.87 -14.41
CA SER A 23 13.11 24.78 -15.18
C SER A 23 13.92 23.63 -14.56
N ILE A 24 14.11 22.55 -15.32
CA ILE A 24 14.91 21.38 -14.90
C ILE A 24 16.36 21.82 -14.57
N SER A 25 16.82 22.92 -15.16
CA SER A 25 18.14 23.52 -14.91
C SER A 25 18.27 24.17 -13.52
N SER A 26 17.15 24.45 -12.82
CA SER A 26 17.12 25.11 -11.52
C SER A 26 16.50 24.25 -10.40
N LEU A 27 16.56 22.91 -10.52
CA LEU A 27 16.43 22.01 -9.37
C LEU A 27 17.65 22.15 -8.43
N SER A 28 17.91 23.37 -7.95
CA SER A 28 18.80 23.60 -6.79
C SER A 28 18.19 23.05 -5.50
N LEU A 29 16.92 22.63 -5.53
CA LEU A 29 16.35 21.71 -4.54
C LEU A 29 16.92 20.31 -4.77
N SER A 30 18.13 20.08 -4.26
CA SER A 30 18.61 18.71 -4.07
C SER A 30 17.54 17.92 -3.31
N PRO A 31 17.03 16.80 -3.85
CA PRO A 31 16.12 15.93 -3.11
C PRO A 31 16.74 15.32 -1.85
N SER A 32 18.07 15.45 -1.68
CA SER A 32 18.81 15.15 -0.45
C SER A 32 19.02 16.37 0.45
N ASN A 33 18.42 17.53 0.14
CA ASN A 33 18.51 18.72 0.99
C ASN A 33 17.80 18.46 2.33
N PRO A 34 18.52 18.46 3.47
CA PRO A 34 17.96 18.12 4.76
C PRO A 34 16.98 19.18 5.29
N SER A 35 17.00 20.38 4.72
CA SER A 35 16.14 21.50 5.15
C SER A 35 14.73 21.44 4.56
N ILE A 36 14.47 20.50 3.65
CA ILE A 36 13.19 20.41 2.93
C ILE A 36 12.56 19.07 3.24
N LEU A 37 11.40 19.11 3.91
CA LEU A 37 10.59 17.92 4.17
C LEU A 37 9.87 17.50 2.88
N LYS A 38 10.02 16.23 2.52
CA LYS A 38 9.29 15.63 1.42
C LYS A 38 8.11 14.85 1.98
N ILE A 39 6.92 15.12 1.47
CA ILE A 39 5.68 14.48 1.93
C ILE A 39 5.21 13.51 0.85
N PHE A 40 4.96 12.27 1.24
CA PHE A 40 4.45 11.21 0.37
C PHE A 40 3.18 10.59 0.96
N TYR A 41 2.43 9.93 0.09
CA TYR A 41 1.47 8.92 0.52
C TYR A 41 1.84 7.63 -0.19
N ASP A 42 2.35 6.64 0.55
CA ASP A 42 2.89 5.39 -0.01
C ASP A 42 4.07 5.63 -0.99
N GLY A 43 5.11 6.30 -0.51
CA GLY A 43 6.28 6.70 -1.30
C GLY A 43 7.26 5.57 -1.65
N ARG A 44 6.92 4.30 -1.40
CA ARG A 44 7.83 3.15 -1.59
C ARG A 44 8.30 3.00 -3.04
N MET A 45 7.37 3.09 -3.97
CA MET A 45 7.67 2.93 -5.40
C MET A 45 8.40 4.15 -5.96
N ASP A 46 8.00 5.35 -5.53
CA ASP A 46 8.68 6.60 -5.89
C ASP A 46 10.14 6.62 -5.38
N PHE A 47 10.37 6.20 -4.13
CA PHE A 47 11.70 6.04 -3.57
C PHE A 47 12.53 5.06 -4.38
N SER A 48 11.99 3.88 -4.69
CA SER A 48 12.71 2.87 -5.47
C SER A 48 13.13 3.42 -6.84
N ALA A 49 12.23 4.12 -7.54
CA ALA A 49 12.54 4.69 -8.85
C ALA A 49 13.64 5.76 -8.73
N LEU A 50 13.52 6.67 -7.75
CA LEU A 50 14.52 7.71 -7.52
C LEU A 50 15.89 7.17 -7.13
N TYR A 51 15.91 6.20 -6.22
CA TYR A 51 17.14 5.63 -5.68
C TYR A 51 17.88 4.79 -6.73
N HIS A 52 17.20 3.87 -7.41
CA HIS A 52 17.86 2.96 -8.35
C HIS A 52 18.14 3.60 -9.72
N THR A 53 17.32 4.54 -10.17
CA THR A 53 17.51 5.19 -11.49
C THR A 53 18.39 6.42 -11.42
N TYR A 54 18.30 7.20 -10.33
CA TYR A 54 18.97 8.50 -10.23
C TYR A 54 19.93 8.61 -9.04
N HIS A 55 20.10 7.54 -8.26
CA HIS A 55 20.95 7.54 -7.06
C HIS A 55 20.57 8.62 -6.03
N ILE A 56 19.28 8.96 -6.00
CA ILE A 56 18.74 9.95 -5.08
C ILE A 56 18.27 9.25 -3.81
N ASP A 57 18.96 9.55 -2.70
CA ASP A 57 18.48 9.15 -1.39
C ASP A 57 17.62 10.26 -0.76
N LEU A 58 16.34 9.95 -0.51
CA LEU A 58 15.35 10.89 0.00
C LEU A 58 15.43 11.02 1.52
N GLU A 59 15.77 12.22 2.01
CA GLU A 59 15.70 12.57 3.43
C GLU A 59 15.66 14.11 3.62
N PRO A 60 14.93 14.67 4.61
CA PRO A 60 13.92 14.04 5.46
C PRO A 60 12.61 13.76 4.72
N VAL A 61 11.90 12.73 5.15
CA VAL A 61 10.65 12.29 4.51
C VAL A 61 9.55 12.00 5.54
N LEU A 62 8.31 12.34 5.19
CA LEU A 62 7.10 12.00 5.92
C LEU A 62 6.16 11.24 5.00
N ASP A 63 5.82 10.00 5.35
CA ASP A 63 4.82 9.22 4.64
C ASP A 63 3.48 9.23 5.40
N LEU A 64 2.47 9.86 4.81
CA LEU A 64 1.15 10.04 5.40
C LEU A 64 0.40 8.72 5.57
N GLN A 65 0.76 7.64 4.87
CA GLN A 65 0.14 6.34 5.10
C GLN A 65 0.52 5.76 6.47
N LEU A 66 1.71 6.08 7.00
CA LEU A 66 2.09 5.74 8.37
C LEU A 66 1.36 6.62 9.39
N VAL A 67 1.18 7.90 9.07
CA VAL A 67 0.40 8.83 9.90
C VAL A 67 -1.05 8.35 10.00
N ASP A 68 -1.64 7.87 8.91
CA ASP A 68 -2.97 7.25 8.93
C ASP A 68 -3.02 6.06 9.90
N ILE A 69 -2.06 5.14 9.85
CA ILE A 69 -2.03 4.00 10.79
C ILE A 69 -1.97 4.47 12.25
N ARG A 70 -1.12 5.46 12.55
CA ARG A 70 -0.99 6.02 13.91
C ARG A 70 -2.23 6.78 14.36
N SER A 71 -2.86 7.53 13.47
CA SER A 71 -4.07 8.29 13.76
C SER A 71 -5.22 7.39 14.24
N ARG A 72 -5.26 6.13 13.78
CA ARG A 72 -6.24 5.13 14.26
C ARG A 72 -6.11 4.90 15.76
N PHE A 73 -4.88 4.85 16.29
CA PHE A 73 -4.67 4.71 17.74
C PHE A 73 -5.15 5.94 18.49
N ALA A 74 -4.84 7.14 17.98
CA ALA A 74 -5.25 8.41 18.57
C ALA A 74 -6.78 8.59 18.60
N ARG A 75 -7.50 8.09 17.59
CA ARG A 75 -8.97 8.08 17.54
C ARG A 75 -9.63 7.01 18.42
N GLY A 76 -8.86 6.17 19.12
CA GLY A 76 -9.41 5.04 19.87
C GLY A 76 -9.81 3.85 18.98
N ASP A 77 -9.44 3.84 17.70
CA ASP A 77 -9.74 2.79 16.72
C ASP A 77 -8.79 1.57 16.83
N HIS A 78 -8.13 1.41 17.98
CA HIS A 78 -7.24 0.29 18.29
C HIS A 78 -7.97 -0.91 18.93
N GLY A 79 -9.29 -0.82 19.06
CA GLY A 79 -10.12 -1.93 19.51
C GLY A 79 -10.04 -3.13 18.55
N VAL A 80 -10.13 -4.34 19.10
CA VAL A 80 -10.06 -5.60 18.34
C VAL A 80 -11.06 -5.61 17.17
N ALA A 81 -12.27 -5.13 17.38
CA ALA A 81 -13.32 -5.10 16.36
C ALA A 81 -12.96 -4.22 15.15
N SER A 82 -12.38 -3.04 15.38
CA SER A 82 -11.96 -2.13 14.31
C SER A 82 -10.78 -2.66 13.52
N HIS A 83 -9.80 -3.24 14.22
CA HIS A 83 -8.65 -3.90 13.59
C HIS A 83 -9.09 -5.09 12.73
N GLU A 84 -9.96 -5.95 13.26
CA GLU A 84 -10.53 -7.09 12.53
C GLU A 84 -11.32 -6.61 11.29
N ARG A 85 -12.10 -5.53 11.40
CA ARG A 85 -12.83 -4.95 10.25
C ARG A 85 -11.89 -4.56 9.11
N ARG A 86 -10.73 -4.00 9.41
CA ARG A 86 -9.72 -3.63 8.40
C ARG A 86 -9.06 -4.85 7.79
N LEU A 87 -8.78 -5.88 8.60
CA LEU A 87 -8.24 -7.15 8.14
C LEU A 87 -9.20 -7.89 7.19
N LEU A 88 -10.53 -7.73 7.35
CA LEU A 88 -11.53 -8.31 6.44
C LEU A 88 -11.39 -7.83 4.98
N ARG A 89 -10.71 -6.70 4.76
CA ARG A 89 -10.34 -6.23 3.42
C ARG A 89 -9.27 -7.09 2.76
N CYS A 90 -8.56 -7.93 3.50
CA CYS A 90 -7.49 -8.78 2.99
C CYS A 90 -7.73 -10.27 3.25
N PHE A 91 -8.50 -10.60 4.29
CA PHE A 91 -8.66 -11.95 4.80
C PHE A 91 -10.13 -12.27 5.06
N SER A 92 -10.48 -13.56 5.05
CA SER A 92 -11.78 -14.03 5.50
C SER A 92 -11.90 -13.98 7.02
N TYR A 93 -13.13 -13.86 7.52
CA TYR A 93 -13.43 -13.91 8.95
C TYR A 93 -12.87 -15.19 9.63
N LYS A 94 -12.96 -16.34 8.94
CA LYS A 94 -12.45 -17.62 9.44
C LYS A 94 -10.92 -17.61 9.61
N GLN A 95 -10.18 -16.99 8.69
CA GLN A 95 -8.71 -16.87 8.79
C GLN A 95 -8.31 -16.02 10.00
N ILE A 96 -8.95 -14.86 10.17
CA ILE A 96 -8.68 -13.93 11.27
C ILE A 96 -8.99 -14.61 12.61
N ARG A 97 -10.19 -15.16 12.78
CA ARG A 97 -10.62 -15.77 14.05
C ARG A 97 -9.78 -16.97 14.48
N LYS A 98 -9.33 -17.80 13.52
CA LYS A 98 -8.48 -18.96 13.81
C LYS A 98 -7.04 -18.59 14.19
N ASN A 99 -6.58 -17.39 13.82
CA ASN A 99 -5.17 -16.99 13.96
C ASN A 99 -5.05 -15.60 14.61
N LYS A 100 -5.89 -15.30 15.61
CA LYS A 100 -5.97 -13.96 16.22
C LYS A 100 -4.60 -13.40 16.64
N ASP A 101 -3.79 -14.22 17.29
CA ASP A 101 -2.47 -13.80 17.76
C ASP A 101 -1.52 -13.44 16.61
N ARG A 102 -1.62 -14.15 15.47
CA ARG A 102 -0.80 -13.86 14.28
C ARG A 102 -1.16 -12.53 13.63
N PHE A 103 -2.43 -12.13 13.70
CA PHE A 103 -2.93 -10.91 13.09
C PHE A 103 -2.88 -9.69 14.00
N LYS A 104 -2.57 -9.86 15.30
CA LYS A 104 -2.58 -8.78 16.30
C LYS A 104 -1.78 -7.55 15.86
N ASN A 105 -0.61 -7.76 15.26
CA ASN A 105 0.31 -6.68 14.85
C ASN A 105 0.38 -6.49 13.32
N ILE A 106 -0.57 -7.04 12.56
CA ILE A 106 -0.62 -6.90 11.10
C ILE A 106 -1.56 -5.77 10.73
N HIS A 107 -1.03 -4.65 10.25
CA HIS A 107 -1.84 -3.51 9.81
C HIS A 107 -2.10 -3.54 8.31
N VAL A 108 -3.36 -3.36 7.90
CA VAL A 108 -3.72 -3.17 6.50
C VAL A 108 -3.57 -1.70 6.12
N LEU A 109 -2.77 -1.44 5.10
CA LEU A 109 -2.54 -0.15 4.47
C LEU A 109 -3.81 0.28 3.72
N GLN A 110 -4.10 1.58 3.76
CA GLN A 110 -5.28 2.18 3.12
C GLN A 110 -4.86 2.94 1.86
N SER A 111 -5.70 2.94 0.82
CA SER A 111 -5.48 3.78 -0.36
C SER A 111 -5.66 5.27 -0.02
N LEU A 112 -5.07 6.16 -0.82
CA LEU A 112 -5.20 7.62 -0.60
C LEU A 112 -6.67 8.06 -0.51
N GLY A 113 -7.51 7.64 -1.46
CA GLY A 113 -8.94 7.94 -1.45
C GLY A 113 -9.67 7.37 -0.24
N GLY A 114 -9.38 6.12 0.14
CA GLY A 114 -9.98 5.52 1.33
C GLY A 114 -9.53 6.18 2.64
N CYS A 115 -8.37 6.84 2.65
CA CYS A 115 -7.91 7.63 3.80
C CYS A 115 -8.65 8.97 3.85
N LEU A 116 -8.79 9.67 2.72
CA LEU A 116 -9.60 10.90 2.65
C LEU A 116 -11.02 10.67 3.18
N GLU A 117 -11.70 9.63 2.71
CA GLU A 117 -13.05 9.26 3.14
C GLU A 117 -13.12 9.00 4.65
N GLU A 118 -12.16 8.25 5.18
CA GLU A 118 -12.11 7.89 6.59
C GLU A 118 -11.91 9.09 7.51
N HIS A 119 -11.13 10.08 7.07
CA HIS A 119 -10.84 11.29 7.82
C HIS A 119 -11.81 12.44 7.52
N GLY A 120 -12.85 12.21 6.71
CA GLY A 120 -13.81 13.24 6.32
C GLY A 120 -13.18 14.40 5.54
N CYS A 121 -12.00 14.18 4.96
CA CYS A 121 -11.33 15.15 4.11
C CYS A 121 -12.09 15.19 2.79
N LYS A 122 -12.73 16.31 2.48
CA LYS A 122 -13.45 16.49 1.21
C LYS A 122 -12.47 16.28 0.07
N SER A 123 -12.69 15.24 -0.73
CA SER A 123 -12.01 15.12 -2.01
C SER A 123 -12.41 16.33 -2.85
N THR A 124 -11.42 17.02 -3.42
CA THR A 124 -11.69 17.84 -4.61
C THR A 124 -12.22 16.90 -5.71
N SER A 125 -12.91 17.42 -6.72
CA SER A 125 -13.57 16.73 -7.84
C SER A 125 -13.15 15.27 -8.13
N PRO A 126 -14.07 14.37 -8.54
CA PRO A 126 -13.75 12.97 -8.80
C PRO A 126 -12.52 12.82 -9.71
N LYS A 127 -11.59 11.96 -9.30
CA LYS A 127 -10.32 11.71 -10.00
C LYS A 127 -10.60 11.34 -11.46
N LYS A 128 -10.10 12.15 -12.39
CA LYS A 128 -10.20 11.86 -13.82
C LYS A 128 -9.39 10.60 -14.13
N HIS A 129 -9.94 9.73 -14.97
CA HIS A 129 -9.19 8.58 -15.48
C HIS A 129 -8.28 9.06 -16.61
N VAL A 130 -6.99 8.78 -16.50
CA VAL A 130 -6.01 9.01 -17.56
C VAL A 130 -5.46 7.68 -18.05
N ASP A 131 -5.16 7.59 -19.34
CA ASP A 131 -4.45 6.43 -19.88
C ASP A 131 -2.99 6.46 -19.41
N HIS A 132 -2.46 5.41 -18.81
CA HIS A 132 -1.08 5.45 -18.33
C HIS A 132 -0.05 5.19 -19.45
N GLU A 133 -0.46 4.60 -20.58
CA GLU A 133 0.44 4.28 -21.70
C GLU A 133 0.94 5.55 -22.42
N THR A 134 0.09 6.58 -22.48
CA THR A 134 0.39 7.82 -23.18
C THR A 134 1.03 8.90 -22.28
N TRP A 135 1.41 8.56 -21.03
CA TRP A 135 2.05 9.48 -20.07
C TRP A 135 3.41 10.02 -20.55
N LEU A 136 4.13 9.25 -21.37
CA LEU A 136 5.44 9.65 -21.92
C LEU A 136 5.32 10.46 -23.23
N THR A 137 4.14 10.55 -23.82
CA THR A 137 3.90 11.36 -25.02
C THR A 137 4.11 12.84 -24.73
N ARG A 138 4.66 13.58 -25.70
CA ARG A 138 4.93 15.03 -25.58
C ARG A 138 4.30 15.82 -26.73
N PRO A 139 3.78 17.04 -26.46
CA PRO A 139 3.68 17.70 -25.16
C PRO A 139 2.73 16.98 -24.21
N LEU A 140 2.95 17.13 -22.89
CA LEU A 140 2.07 16.51 -21.89
C LEU A 140 0.71 17.21 -21.93
N SER A 141 -0.38 16.44 -22.05
CA SER A 141 -1.74 17.02 -22.18
C SER A 141 -2.17 17.73 -20.88
N SER A 142 -3.11 18.68 -20.99
CA SER A 142 -3.72 19.32 -19.81
C SER A 142 -4.36 18.32 -18.86
N GLU A 143 -4.91 17.22 -19.37
CA GLU A 143 -5.53 16.18 -18.54
C GLU A 143 -4.52 15.51 -17.60
N TYR A 144 -3.30 15.22 -18.07
CA TYR A 144 -2.25 14.67 -17.21
C TYR A 144 -1.73 15.68 -16.20
N LEU A 145 -1.64 16.96 -16.58
CA LEU A 145 -1.25 18.02 -15.66
C LEU A 145 -2.29 18.18 -14.54
N GLU A 146 -3.57 18.21 -14.88
CA GLU A 146 -4.66 18.24 -13.91
C GLU A 146 -4.66 16.99 -13.02
N TYR A 147 -4.45 15.81 -13.59
CA TYR A 147 -4.36 14.56 -12.84
C TYR A 147 -3.21 14.60 -11.81
N ALA A 148 -2.02 15.03 -12.22
CA ALA A 148 -0.86 15.13 -11.33
C ALA A 148 -1.05 16.20 -10.24
N ALA A 149 -1.61 17.36 -10.60
CA ALA A 149 -1.91 18.43 -9.65
C ALA A 149 -2.94 17.99 -8.61
N HIS A 150 -3.97 17.27 -9.03
CA HIS A 150 -5.02 16.77 -8.14
C HIS A 150 -4.49 15.83 -7.04
N ASP A 151 -3.58 14.91 -7.38
CA ASP A 151 -2.95 14.03 -6.38
C ASP A 151 -2.14 14.84 -5.35
N VAL A 152 -1.49 15.92 -5.77
CA VAL A 152 -0.78 16.85 -4.88
C VAL A 152 -1.72 17.59 -3.94
N GLU A 153 -2.81 18.13 -4.48
CA GLU A 153 -3.82 18.84 -3.69
C GLU A 153 -4.41 17.95 -2.61
N ILE A 154 -4.69 16.69 -2.95
CA ILE A 154 -5.20 15.69 -2.01
C ILE A 154 -4.17 15.37 -0.92
N ILE A 155 -2.91 15.12 -1.27
CA ILE A 155 -1.85 14.85 -0.29
C ILE A 155 -1.67 16.05 0.64
N HIS A 156 -1.71 17.27 0.10
CA HIS A 156 -1.63 18.49 0.88
C HIS A 156 -2.83 18.67 1.84
N ALA A 157 -4.05 18.40 1.37
CA ALA A 157 -5.25 18.45 2.20
C ALA A 157 -5.18 17.46 3.37
N LEU A 158 -4.74 16.22 3.09
CA LEU A 158 -4.57 15.20 4.12
C LEU A 158 -3.47 15.56 5.13
N TYR A 159 -2.34 16.08 4.63
CA TYR A 159 -1.26 16.57 5.49
C TYR A 159 -1.75 17.69 6.43
N THR A 160 -2.46 18.69 5.88
CA THR A 160 -3.04 19.79 6.65
C THR A 160 -3.96 19.26 7.74
N HIS A 161 -4.87 18.35 7.39
CA HIS A 161 -5.76 17.70 8.35
C HIS A 161 -4.98 16.96 9.46
N PHE A 162 -3.93 16.22 9.11
CA PHE A 162 -3.12 15.49 10.10
C PHE A 162 -2.31 16.41 11.02
N ILE A 163 -1.89 17.58 10.54
CA ILE A 163 -1.28 18.61 11.38
C ILE A 163 -2.33 19.18 12.34
N GLU A 164 -3.48 19.62 11.84
CA GLU A 164 -4.57 20.22 12.63
C GLU A 164 -5.10 19.26 13.70
N ALA A 165 -5.21 17.97 13.37
CA ALA A 165 -5.65 16.93 14.30
C ALA A 165 -4.55 16.45 15.27
N GLY A 166 -3.32 16.96 15.16
CA GLY A 166 -2.19 16.59 16.04
C GLY A 166 -1.70 15.15 15.85
N TYR A 167 -1.93 14.55 14.68
CA TYR A 167 -1.54 13.17 14.37
C TYR A 167 -0.07 13.02 14.00
N ILE A 168 0.62 14.11 13.66
CA ILE A 168 2.05 14.10 13.29
C ILE A 168 2.89 14.42 14.53
N GLN A 169 3.62 13.43 15.03
CA GLN A 169 4.45 13.45 16.24
C GLN A 169 5.81 12.77 15.98
N HIS A 170 6.85 13.10 16.74
CA HIS A 170 8.07 12.28 16.66
C HIS A 170 7.79 10.85 17.16
N PRO A 171 8.34 9.79 16.51
CA PRO A 171 9.43 9.81 15.54
C PRO A 171 9.03 9.47 14.07
N PHE A 172 8.05 10.16 13.45
CA PHE A 172 7.59 9.78 12.10
C PHE A 172 8.64 9.80 10.99
N LEU A 173 9.64 10.69 11.04
CA LEU A 173 10.59 10.83 9.93
C LEU A 173 11.46 9.58 9.74
N SER A 174 11.96 9.00 10.83
CA SER A 174 12.75 7.76 10.77
C SER A 174 11.91 6.54 10.39
N GLN A 175 10.65 6.49 10.85
CA GLN A 175 9.69 5.45 10.45
C GLN A 175 9.34 5.56 8.96
N SER A 176 9.10 6.77 8.47
CA SER A 176 8.79 7.07 7.07
C SER A 176 9.97 6.73 6.17
N LYS A 177 11.20 7.14 6.55
CA LYS A 177 12.42 6.76 5.84
C LYS A 177 12.55 5.25 5.71
N ARG A 178 12.45 4.51 6.82
CA ARG A 178 12.51 3.04 6.81
C ARG A 178 11.42 2.42 5.93
N TYR A 179 10.24 3.01 5.93
CA TYR A 179 9.09 2.52 5.17
C TYR A 179 9.25 2.72 3.67
N ILE A 180 9.62 3.92 3.22
CA ILE A 180 9.79 4.16 1.79
C ILE A 180 11.03 3.44 1.24
N SER A 181 12.06 3.27 2.08
CA SER A 181 13.33 2.64 1.71
C SER A 181 13.31 1.12 1.78
N ILE A 182 12.13 0.48 1.89
CA ILE A 182 12.06 -0.98 1.96
C ILE A 182 12.60 -1.67 0.71
N TRP A 183 12.77 -0.96 -0.40
CA TRP A 183 13.32 -1.42 -1.69
C TRP A 183 14.74 -0.91 -1.96
N ASN A 184 15.48 -0.48 -0.93
CA ASN A 184 16.84 0.00 -1.12
C ASN A 184 17.83 -1.09 -1.57
N ASP A 185 17.54 -2.34 -1.24
CA ASP A 185 18.33 -3.54 -1.54
C ASP A 185 18.16 -4.02 -2.99
N ALA A 186 16.97 -3.85 -3.57
CA ALA A 186 16.66 -4.24 -4.93
C ALA A 186 15.42 -3.51 -5.46
N PRO A 187 15.33 -3.24 -6.78
CA PRO A 187 14.09 -2.78 -7.39
C PRO A 187 12.92 -3.76 -7.18
N PRO A 188 11.66 -3.27 -7.15
CA PRO A 188 10.47 -4.09 -7.13
C PRO A 188 10.43 -5.11 -8.27
N GLU A 189 10.39 -6.38 -7.90
CA GLU A 189 10.30 -7.50 -8.85
C GLU A 189 8.84 -7.88 -9.11
N GLN A 190 8.49 -8.03 -10.39
CA GLN A 190 7.17 -8.49 -10.77
C GLN A 190 6.94 -9.93 -10.28
N GLY A 191 5.82 -10.15 -9.59
CA GLY A 191 5.46 -11.47 -9.06
C GLY A 191 5.95 -11.74 -7.63
N ASN A 192 6.78 -10.86 -7.04
CA ASN A 192 7.15 -10.98 -5.64
C ASN A 192 5.97 -10.59 -4.72
N ILE A 193 5.15 -11.58 -4.36
CA ILE A 193 3.95 -11.38 -3.53
C ILE A 193 4.28 -10.93 -2.10
N TYR A 194 5.48 -11.27 -1.59
CA TYR A 194 5.92 -10.99 -0.22
C TYR A 194 6.33 -9.53 0.00
N ARG A 195 6.51 -8.77 -1.08
CA ARG A 195 6.81 -7.34 -1.04
C ARG A 195 5.77 -6.49 -1.78
N SER A 196 4.82 -7.14 -2.45
CA SER A 196 3.75 -6.50 -3.25
C SER A 196 2.36 -6.74 -2.64
N HIS A 197 2.17 -6.41 -1.37
CA HIS A 197 0.91 -6.61 -0.63
C HIS A 197 0.51 -5.39 0.21
N PRO A 198 -0.78 -5.23 0.58
CA PRO A 198 -1.30 -4.05 1.28
C PRO A 198 -1.14 -4.16 2.80
N LEU A 199 -0.13 -4.87 3.29
CA LEU A 199 0.12 -5.02 4.72
C LEU A 199 1.35 -4.21 5.07
N LEU A 200 1.32 -3.49 6.19
CA LEU A 200 2.47 -2.76 6.69
C LEU A 200 3.59 -3.77 6.98
N PRO A 201 4.80 -3.59 6.43
CA PRO A 201 5.93 -4.43 6.80
C PRO A 201 6.21 -4.33 8.31
N LEU A 202 6.57 -5.45 8.95
CA LEU A 202 6.86 -5.46 10.39
C LEU A 202 8.05 -4.55 10.72
N GLU A 203 8.10 -4.05 11.96
CA GLU A 203 9.19 -3.21 12.48
C GLU A 203 9.41 -1.92 11.66
N ILE A 204 8.37 -1.43 10.99
CA ILE A 204 8.35 -0.05 10.49
C ILE A 204 8.02 0.90 11.65
N ILE A 205 6.99 0.57 12.43
CA ILE A 205 6.53 1.39 13.56
C ILE A 205 7.33 1.07 14.83
N ASP A 206 7.46 -0.20 15.20
CA ASP A 206 8.02 -0.64 16.50
C ASP A 206 9.46 -1.15 16.40
N PHE A 207 10.28 -0.50 15.58
CA PHE A 207 11.68 -0.90 15.42
C PHE A 207 12.52 -0.56 16.64
N ILE A 208 13.33 -1.53 17.07
CA ILE A 208 14.30 -1.38 18.15
C ILE A 208 15.68 -1.76 17.59
N PRO A 209 16.63 -0.81 17.45
CA PRO A 209 17.91 -1.05 16.78
C PRO A 209 18.80 -2.10 17.48
N THR A 210 18.62 -2.28 18.78
CA THR A 210 19.45 -3.15 19.62
C THR A 210 19.04 -4.61 19.57
N ASN A 211 17.93 -4.93 18.90
CA ASN A 211 17.44 -6.30 18.84
C ASN A 211 18.29 -7.15 17.90
N THR A 212 18.63 -8.37 18.32
CA THR A 212 19.17 -9.39 17.42
C THR A 212 18.16 -9.71 16.32
N THR A 213 18.58 -9.61 15.07
CA THR A 213 17.72 -9.84 13.91
C THR A 213 17.93 -11.20 13.28
N ILE A 214 16.88 -11.73 12.67
CA ILE A 214 16.83 -12.95 11.86
C ILE A 214 16.32 -12.55 10.48
N THR A 215 16.95 -13.06 9.42
CA THR A 215 16.49 -12.84 8.05
C THR A 215 15.24 -13.67 7.77
N CYS A 216 14.16 -13.00 7.38
CA CYS A 216 12.92 -13.65 6.95
C CYS A 216 13.10 -14.29 5.56
N GLN A 217 12.81 -15.58 5.39
CA GLN A 217 12.91 -16.27 4.08
C GLN A 217 11.87 -15.80 3.05
N GLY A 218 10.75 -15.20 3.50
CA GLY A 218 9.74 -14.69 2.58
C GLY A 218 10.11 -13.32 2.01
N CYS A 219 10.20 -12.29 2.87
CA CYS A 219 10.47 -10.92 2.43
C CYS A 219 11.95 -10.53 2.44
N SER A 220 12.86 -11.42 2.84
CA SER A 220 14.31 -11.20 2.95
C SER A 220 14.74 -10.08 3.91
N ARG A 221 13.83 -9.53 4.72
CA ARG A 221 14.13 -8.49 5.71
C ARG A 221 14.74 -9.09 6.97
N ASN A 222 15.71 -8.38 7.54
CA ASN A 222 16.22 -8.64 8.88
C ASN A 222 15.26 -8.07 9.91
N LEU A 223 14.66 -8.94 10.73
CA LEU A 223 13.63 -8.60 11.71
C LEU A 223 13.98 -9.20 13.06
N SER A 224 13.57 -8.58 14.17
CA SER A 224 13.73 -9.16 15.49
C SER A 224 13.01 -10.50 15.64
N SER A 225 13.44 -11.32 16.61
CA SER A 225 12.80 -12.60 16.92
C SER A 225 11.30 -12.49 17.24
N SER A 226 10.85 -11.34 17.75
CA SER A 226 9.44 -11.05 18.05
C SER A 226 8.54 -10.96 16.81
N SER A 227 9.14 -10.80 15.62
CA SER A 227 8.43 -10.78 14.33
C SER A 227 8.08 -12.18 13.79
N PHE A 228 8.49 -13.24 14.49
CA PHE A 228 8.32 -14.64 14.06
C PHE A 228 7.44 -15.42 15.05
N PRO A 229 6.69 -16.44 14.61
CA PRO A 229 5.97 -17.32 15.50
C PRO A 229 6.90 -17.99 16.52
N PRO A 230 6.44 -18.20 17.77
CA PRO A 230 7.23 -18.95 18.74
C PRO A 230 7.51 -20.35 18.20
N GLN A 231 8.75 -20.80 18.35
CA GLN A 231 9.11 -22.17 18.06
C GLN A 231 8.42 -23.05 19.09
N ILE A 232 7.41 -23.81 18.64
CA ILE A 232 6.90 -24.92 19.43
C ILE A 232 8.04 -25.92 19.48
N GLN A 233 8.79 -25.93 20.58
CA GLN A 233 9.69 -27.04 20.87
C GLN A 233 8.79 -28.27 20.91
N THR A 234 8.84 -29.09 19.86
CA THR A 234 8.18 -30.38 19.86
C THR A 234 8.87 -31.20 20.93
N GLN A 235 8.34 -31.15 22.15
CA GLN A 235 8.72 -32.05 23.22
C GLN A 235 8.64 -33.47 22.62
N PRO A 236 9.73 -34.26 22.66
CA PRO A 236 9.69 -35.62 22.17
C PRO A 236 8.56 -36.32 22.89
N ARG A 237 7.51 -36.73 22.16
CA ARG A 237 6.40 -37.47 22.75
C ARG A 237 6.99 -38.66 23.51
N PRO A 238 6.61 -38.90 24.78
CA PRO A 238 7.13 -40.04 25.52
C PRO A 238 6.86 -41.31 24.70
N ARG A 239 7.94 -42.02 24.38
CA ARG A 239 7.92 -43.31 23.68
C ARG A 239 7.20 -44.33 24.55
N ASN A 240 5.87 -44.41 24.46
CA ASN A 240 5.17 -45.62 24.85
C ASN A 240 4.94 -46.48 23.60
N GLN A 241 5.59 -47.64 23.66
CA GLN A 241 5.49 -48.85 22.84
C GLN A 241 4.09 -49.04 22.20
N THR A 242 3.91 -49.54 20.97
CA THR A 242 4.45 -50.81 20.46
C THR A 242 4.25 -50.92 18.92
N ARG A 243 5.31 -51.34 18.22
CA ARG A 243 5.41 -52.13 16.96
C ARG A 243 4.46 -51.84 15.77
N PHE A 244 5.01 -51.40 14.63
CA PHE A 244 5.41 -52.24 13.48
C PHE A 244 5.89 -51.37 12.29
N ILE A 245 7.14 -51.62 11.88
CA ILE A 245 7.79 -51.55 10.55
C ILE A 245 7.38 -50.42 9.56
N ASN A 246 8.27 -49.44 9.37
CA ASN A 246 8.85 -49.04 8.07
C ASN A 246 10.05 -48.08 8.25
N PRO A 247 11.03 -48.05 7.29
CA PRO A 247 12.36 -47.45 7.44
C PRO A 247 12.39 -45.92 7.18
N PRO A 248 13.53 -45.23 7.47
CA PRO A 248 13.54 -43.83 7.86
C PRO A 248 13.51 -42.91 6.66
N SER A 249 12.41 -42.18 6.49
CA SER A 249 12.48 -40.86 5.87
C SER A 249 13.31 -39.99 6.81
N THR A 250 14.46 -39.53 6.33
CA THR A 250 15.32 -38.50 6.93
C THR A 250 14.54 -37.19 7.04
N LEU A 251 13.59 -37.13 7.97
CA LEU A 251 13.00 -35.90 8.45
C LEU A 251 14.07 -35.20 9.27
N THR A 252 14.81 -34.34 8.59
CA THR A 252 15.68 -33.36 9.22
C THR A 252 14.88 -32.60 10.28
N PRO A 253 15.49 -32.27 11.44
CA PRO A 253 14.81 -31.57 12.52
C PRO A 253 14.17 -30.29 12.00
N SER A 254 12.84 -30.30 11.99
CA SER A 254 11.90 -29.18 11.87
C SER A 254 12.58 -27.83 11.71
N THR A 255 12.75 -27.42 10.45
CA THR A 255 13.13 -26.07 10.05
C THR A 255 12.32 -25.05 10.84
N ARG A 256 13.03 -24.14 11.53
CA ARG A 256 12.43 -22.99 12.21
C ARG A 256 11.42 -22.32 11.27
N PRO A 257 10.27 -21.80 11.76
CA PRO A 257 9.45 -20.93 10.92
C PRO A 257 10.32 -19.75 10.52
N SER A 258 10.77 -19.79 9.28
CA SER A 258 11.74 -18.86 8.70
C SER A 258 11.06 -17.62 8.16
N GLU A 259 9.73 -17.56 8.23
CA GLU A 259 8.92 -16.47 7.74
C GLU A 259 8.31 -15.68 8.90
N CYS A 260 8.32 -14.36 8.76
CA CYS A 260 7.69 -13.46 9.71
C CYS A 260 6.15 -13.55 9.66
N PHE A 261 5.46 -13.01 10.68
CA PHE A 261 3.99 -13.04 10.74
C PHE A 261 3.29 -12.48 9.49
N VAL A 262 3.84 -11.41 8.89
CA VAL A 262 3.32 -10.84 7.64
C VAL A 262 3.49 -11.82 6.49
N CYS A 263 4.68 -12.38 6.28
CA CYS A 263 4.93 -13.35 5.20
C CYS A 263 4.06 -14.60 5.33
N LEU A 264 3.79 -15.07 6.55
CA LEU A 264 2.85 -16.18 6.77
C LEU A 264 1.41 -15.85 6.39
N ALA A 265 1.01 -14.57 6.42
CA ALA A 265 -0.31 -14.11 6.02
C ALA A 265 -0.40 -13.83 4.50
N VAL A 266 0.71 -13.49 3.85
CA VAL A 266 0.74 -13.08 2.43
C VAL A 266 0.11 -14.11 1.48
N PRO A 267 0.41 -15.43 1.53
CA PRO A 267 -0.20 -16.40 0.63
C PRO A 267 -1.74 -16.43 0.73
N GLN A 268 -2.27 -16.28 1.95
CA GLN A 268 -3.71 -16.25 2.20
C GLN A 268 -4.36 -15.00 1.60
N TRP A 269 -3.70 -13.84 1.77
CA TRP A 269 -4.12 -12.61 1.13
C TRP A 269 -4.06 -12.73 -0.40
N HIS A 270 -2.96 -13.25 -0.95
CA HIS A 270 -2.75 -13.36 -2.38
C HIS A 270 -3.85 -14.19 -3.03
N GLN A 271 -4.15 -15.38 -2.48
CA GLN A 271 -5.26 -16.22 -2.94
C GLN A 271 -6.60 -15.47 -2.90
N THR A 272 -6.90 -14.78 -1.80
CA THR A 272 -8.15 -14.01 -1.66
C THR A 272 -8.23 -12.87 -2.68
N SER A 273 -7.09 -12.22 -2.96
CA SER A 273 -6.97 -11.14 -3.93
C SER A 273 -7.24 -11.63 -5.36
N GLN A 274 -6.69 -12.79 -5.74
CA GLN A 274 -6.95 -13.40 -7.05
C GLN A 274 -8.43 -13.75 -7.23
N ILE A 275 -9.05 -14.40 -6.24
CA ILE A 275 -10.48 -14.73 -6.28
C ILE A 275 -11.33 -13.48 -6.50
N ARG A 276 -11.05 -12.39 -5.77
CA ARG A 276 -11.77 -11.13 -5.92
C ARG A 276 -11.51 -10.44 -7.26
N LYS A 277 -10.29 -10.56 -7.79
CA LYS A 277 -9.96 -10.06 -9.13
C LYS A 277 -10.79 -10.79 -10.20
N GLU A 278 -10.80 -12.13 -10.17
CA GLU A 278 -11.59 -12.95 -11.07
C GLU A 278 -13.10 -12.64 -10.97
N GLN A 279 -13.62 -12.45 -9.75
CA GLN A 279 -15.02 -12.06 -9.53
C GLN A 279 -15.34 -10.71 -10.19
N ARG A 280 -14.50 -9.70 -10.00
CA ARG A 280 -14.67 -8.38 -10.63
C ARG A 280 -14.61 -8.44 -12.15
N GLU A 281 -13.70 -9.24 -12.70
CA GLU A 281 -13.59 -9.45 -14.14
C GLU A 281 -14.84 -10.15 -14.71
N ARG A 282 -15.36 -11.16 -14.03
CA ARG A 282 -16.64 -11.82 -14.40
C ARG A 282 -17.82 -10.84 -14.34
N GLU A 283 -17.90 -10.02 -13.30
CA GLU A 283 -18.95 -8.99 -13.18
C GLU A 283 -18.84 -7.93 -14.28
N LYS A 284 -17.62 -7.48 -14.59
CA LYS A 284 -17.36 -6.53 -15.68
C LYS A 284 -17.80 -7.11 -17.03
N ALA A 285 -17.39 -8.34 -17.34
CA ALA A 285 -17.77 -9.04 -18.56
C ALA A 285 -19.30 -9.23 -18.66
N LYS A 286 -19.98 -9.53 -17.54
CA LYS A 286 -21.44 -9.62 -17.49
C LYS A 286 -22.10 -8.26 -17.81
N LYS A 287 -21.59 -7.17 -17.23
CA LYS A 287 -22.09 -5.81 -17.50
C LYS A 287 -21.85 -5.38 -18.95
N GLU A 288 -20.72 -5.75 -19.55
CA GLU A 288 -20.41 -5.47 -20.96
C GLU A 288 -21.37 -6.21 -21.89
N LYS A 289 -21.60 -7.51 -21.68
CA LYS A 289 -22.59 -8.29 -22.44
C LYS A 289 -24.01 -7.72 -22.32
N GLU A 290 -24.40 -7.27 -21.12
CA GLU A 290 -25.70 -6.63 -20.92
C GLU A 290 -25.82 -5.31 -21.68
N LYS A 291 -24.76 -4.48 -21.70
CA LYS A 291 -24.70 -3.24 -22.48
C LYS A 291 -24.78 -3.51 -23.98
N GLU A 292 -24.07 -4.52 -24.48
CA GLU A 292 -24.13 -4.94 -25.89
C GLU A 292 -25.51 -5.42 -26.30
N LYS A 293 -26.15 -6.24 -25.45
CA LYS A 293 -27.52 -6.70 -25.67
C LYS A 293 -28.51 -5.53 -25.76
N LYS A 294 -28.42 -4.57 -24.83
CA LYS A 294 -29.27 -3.36 -24.84
C LYS A 294 -29.06 -2.52 -26.12
N LYS A 295 -27.81 -2.30 -26.52
CA LYS A 295 -27.49 -1.62 -27.79
C LYS A 295 -28.06 -2.36 -29.01
N GLY A 296 -28.00 -3.69 -29.02
CA GLY A 296 -28.57 -4.52 -30.08
C GLY A 296 -30.10 -4.44 -30.14
N GLU A 297 -30.78 -4.48 -29.00
CA GLU A 297 -32.23 -4.32 -28.92
C GLU A 297 -32.68 -2.92 -29.35
N GLU A 298 -31.97 -1.87 -28.93
CA GLU A 298 -32.22 -0.49 -29.35
C GLU A 298 -32.05 -0.31 -30.86
N LYS A 299 -30.96 -0.85 -31.43
CA LYS A 299 -30.75 -0.84 -32.89
C LYS A 299 -31.89 -1.54 -33.64
N ARG A 300 -32.33 -2.72 -33.18
CA ARG A 300 -33.46 -3.45 -33.78
C ARG A 300 -34.76 -2.66 -33.71
N LYS A 301 -35.06 -2.00 -32.59
CA LYS A 301 -36.24 -1.14 -32.45
C LYS A 301 -36.20 0.03 -33.43
N ASN A 302 -35.04 0.69 -33.55
CA ASN A 302 -34.86 1.80 -34.48
C ASN A 302 -35.01 1.36 -35.94
N GLU A 303 -34.51 0.18 -36.30
CA GLU A 303 -34.68 -0.41 -37.64
C GLU A 303 -36.16 -0.77 -37.92
N GLU A 304 -36.87 -1.33 -36.95
CA GLU A 304 -38.29 -1.65 -37.09
C GLU A 304 -39.15 -0.37 -37.23
N GLU A 305 -38.86 0.66 -36.43
CA GLU A 305 -39.52 1.96 -36.53
C GLU A 305 -39.27 2.61 -37.89
N ALA A 306 -38.02 2.57 -38.39
CA ALA A 306 -37.70 3.06 -39.73
C ALA A 306 -38.51 2.32 -40.80
N ARG A 307 -38.62 0.99 -40.72
CA ARG A 307 -39.45 0.20 -41.67
C ARG A 307 -40.92 0.55 -41.63
N ARG A 308 -41.47 0.96 -40.48
CA ARG A 308 -42.89 1.37 -40.38
C ARG A 308 -43.16 2.75 -40.98
N ARG A 309 -42.14 3.58 -41.21
CA ARG A 309 -42.28 4.93 -41.77
C ARG A 309 -42.24 4.97 -43.30
N TYR A 310 -41.79 3.90 -43.95
CA TYR A 310 -41.73 3.74 -45.40
C TYR A 310 -42.85 2.81 -45.88
#